data_AF-A0A961XPS2-F1
#
_entry.id   AF-A0A961XPS2-F1
#
_cell.length_a   1.000
_cell.length_b   1.000
_cell.length_c   1.000
_cell.angle_alpha   90.00
_cell.angle_beta   90.00
_cell.angle_gamma   90.00
#
_symmetry.space_group_name_H-M   'P 1'
#
loop_
_entity.id
_entity.type
_entity.pdbx_description
1 polymer ?
#
loop_
_entity_poly.entity_id
_entity_poly.type
_entity_poly.pdbx_seq_one_letter_code
_entity_poly.pdbx_strand_id
1 'polypeptide(L)'
;RGAMLNTILRDDGYSFLQLGVFNERADNTARILDVKYYVLLPRSELVGSDVDMQQWMMILRAASAHRSYRHVYRDRYKAWNIADFLI
;
A
#
# COMPACT_ATOMS: atom_id res chain seq x y z
N ARG A 1 0.13 -11.40 -15.12
CA ARG A 1 -0.33 -12.39 -14.11
C ARG A 1 0.27 -13.73 -14.54
N GLY A 2 1.20 -14.30 -13.76
CA GLY A 2 2.16 -15.31 -14.23
C GLY A 2 1.62 -16.74 -14.27
N ALA A 3 2.31 -17.59 -15.04
CA ALA A 3 1.93 -18.99 -15.32
C ALA A 3 1.60 -19.81 -14.04
N MET A 4 2.37 -19.62 -12.95
CA MET A 4 2.12 -20.30 -11.67
C MET A 4 0.69 -20.14 -11.12
N LEU A 5 0.11 -18.94 -11.20
CA LEU A 5 -1.23 -18.69 -10.65
C LEU A 5 -2.34 -19.43 -11.41
N ASN A 6 -2.08 -19.80 -12.67
CA ASN A 6 -3.05 -20.46 -13.55
C ASN A 6 -2.83 -21.97 -13.69
N THR A 7 -1.62 -22.48 -13.42
CA THR A 7 -1.27 -23.88 -13.71
C THR A 7 -1.06 -24.75 -12.46
N ILE A 8 -0.93 -24.15 -11.28
CA ILE A 8 -0.72 -24.92 -10.05
C ILE A 8 -2.02 -25.58 -9.59
N LEU A 9 -1.92 -26.81 -9.08
CA LEU A 9 -3.04 -27.55 -8.52
C LEU A 9 -3.59 -26.78 -7.31
N ARG A 10 -4.92 -26.62 -7.21
CA ARG A 10 -5.55 -25.92 -6.10
C ARG A 10 -5.67 -26.82 -4.88
N ASP A 11 -4.54 -27.07 -4.25
CA ASP A 11 -4.40 -27.87 -3.03
C ASP A 11 -4.01 -27.00 -1.82
N ASP A 12 -3.65 -27.65 -0.72
CA ASP A 12 -3.19 -26.98 0.49
C ASP A 12 -1.89 -26.21 0.26
N GLY A 13 -1.03 -26.68 -0.66
CA GLY A 13 0.20 -26.00 -1.07
C GLY A 13 -0.08 -24.70 -1.81
N TYR A 14 -1.07 -24.68 -2.71
CA TYR A 14 -1.56 -23.45 -3.34
C TYR A 14 -2.11 -22.46 -2.32
N SER A 15 -2.88 -22.94 -1.35
CA SER A 15 -3.46 -22.10 -0.30
C SER A 15 -2.38 -21.50 0.59
N PHE A 16 -1.36 -22.28 0.95
CA PHE A 16 -0.19 -21.80 1.69
C PHE A 16 0.62 -20.75 0.91
N LEU A 17 0.84 -20.95 -0.39
CA LEU A 17 1.52 -19.98 -1.25
C LEU A 17 0.73 -18.67 -1.39
N GLN A 18 -0.59 -18.75 -1.55
CA GLN A 18 -1.46 -17.57 -1.55
C GLN A 18 -1.36 -16.80 -0.24
N LEU A 19 -1.41 -17.49 0.90
CA LEU A 19 -1.23 -16.88 2.22
C LEU A 19 0.12 -16.19 2.34
N GLY A 20 1.21 -16.84 1.92
CA GLY A 20 2.55 -16.26 1.91
C GLY A 20 2.63 -14.98 1.09
N VAL A 21 2.05 -14.99 -0.12
CA VAL A 21 1.98 -13.80 -0.99
C VAL A 21 1.18 -12.66 -0.34
N PHE A 22 0.06 -12.96 0.33
CA PHE A 22 -0.69 -11.92 1.04
C PHE A 22 0.09 -11.38 2.24
N ASN A 23 0.77 -12.26 3.00
CA ASN A 23 1.59 -11.87 4.14
C ASN A 23 2.78 -10.99 3.73
N GLU A 24 3.50 -11.35 2.65
CA GLU A 24 4.58 -10.52 2.09
C GLU A 24 4.07 -9.16 1.61
N ARG A 25 2.89 -9.12 0.98
CA ARG A 25 2.27 -7.85 0.58
C ARG A 25 1.86 -6.99 1.78
N ALA A 26 1.33 -7.60 2.82
CA ALA A 26 0.95 -6.91 4.06
C ALA A 26 2.18 -6.34 4.77
N ASP A 27 3.21 -7.16 4.96
CA ASP A 27 4.50 -6.77 5.57
C ASP A 27 5.19 -5.65 4.77
N ASN A 28 5.21 -5.74 3.43
CA ASN A 28 5.75 -4.67 2.60
C ASN A 28 4.94 -3.37 2.73
N THR A 29 3.60 -3.46 2.79
CA THR A 29 2.72 -2.29 3.00
C THR A 29 2.96 -1.67 4.37
N ALA A 30 3.11 -2.49 5.42
CA ALA A 30 3.41 -2.04 6.78
C ALA A 30 4.77 -1.33 6.84
N ARG A 31 5.84 -1.88 6.24
CA ARG A 31 7.15 -1.20 6.18
C ARG A 31 7.10 0.14 5.44
N ILE A 32 6.33 0.24 4.35
CA ILE A 32 6.19 1.49 3.61
C ILE A 32 5.49 2.56 4.47
N LEU A 33 4.45 2.17 5.22
CA LEU A 33 3.77 3.06 6.15
C LEU A 33 4.67 3.48 7.33
N ASP A 34 5.43 2.53 7.87
CA ASP A 34 6.37 2.73 8.97
C ASP A 34 7.45 3.78 8.62
N VAL A 35 8.03 3.69 7.42
CA VAL A 35 9.00 4.67 6.92
C VAL A 35 8.42 6.09 6.88
N LYS A 36 7.14 6.27 6.51
CA LYS A 36 6.54 7.61 6.55
C LYS A 36 6.44 8.14 7.99
N TYR A 37 6.03 7.30 8.92
CA TYR A 37 5.77 7.72 10.30
C TYR A 37 7.08 8.09 11.03
N TYR A 38 8.16 7.33 10.80
CA TYR A 38 9.43 7.53 11.50
C TYR A 38 10.45 8.41 10.76
N VAL A 39 10.41 8.50 9.42
CA VAL A 39 11.44 9.24 8.64
C VAL A 39 10.95 10.60 8.13
N LEU A 40 9.63 10.79 7.93
CA LEU A 40 9.10 11.96 7.20
C LEU A 40 8.18 12.89 8.00
N LEU A 41 7.97 12.65 9.30
CA LEU A 41 7.29 13.58 10.22
C LEU A 41 8.29 14.30 11.17
N PRO A 42 9.31 15.03 10.69
CA PRO A 42 10.18 15.79 11.59
C PRO A 42 9.46 17.03 12.18
N ARG A 43 8.35 17.50 11.58
CA ARG A 43 7.50 18.59 12.10
C ARG A 43 6.05 18.46 11.63
N SER A 44 5.09 18.62 12.55
CA SER A 44 3.65 18.66 12.28
C SER A 44 3.23 19.77 11.29
N GLU A 45 4.08 20.79 11.10
CA GLU A 45 3.88 21.94 10.21
C GLU A 45 3.81 21.57 8.71
N LEU A 46 4.30 20.39 8.30
CA LEU A 46 4.32 19.95 6.90
C LEU A 46 3.10 19.10 6.50
N VAL A 47 2.23 18.74 7.44
CA VAL A 47 1.03 17.95 7.18
C VAL A 47 0.08 18.74 6.29
N GLY A 48 -0.30 18.16 5.13
CA GLY A 48 -1.14 18.84 4.14
C GLY A 48 -0.40 19.78 3.18
N SER A 49 0.93 19.86 3.24
CA SER A 49 1.74 20.55 2.22
C SER A 49 1.77 19.78 0.89
N ASP A 50 2.17 20.45 -0.20
CA ASP A 50 2.36 19.76 -1.50
C ASP A 50 3.44 18.66 -1.42
N VAL A 51 4.43 18.80 -0.53
CA VAL A 51 5.45 17.78 -0.27
C VAL A 51 4.83 16.54 0.38
N ASP A 52 3.95 16.72 1.36
CA ASP A 52 3.20 15.64 2.00
C ASP A 52 2.31 14.90 0.97
N MET A 53 1.68 15.64 0.06
CA MET A 53 0.88 15.07 -1.02
C MET A 53 1.72 14.22 -1.98
N GLN A 54 2.93 14.67 -2.36
CA GLN A 54 3.85 13.89 -3.18
C GLN A 54 4.28 12.59 -2.47
N GLN A 55 4.58 12.67 -1.17
CA GLN A 55 4.96 11.49 -0.37
C GLN A 55 3.82 10.47 -0.26
N TRP A 56 2.58 10.92 -0.02
CA TRP A 56 1.40 10.05 -0.07
C TRP A 56 1.25 9.35 -1.43
N MET A 57 1.53 10.07 -2.51
CA MET A 57 1.52 9.53 -3.86
C MET A 57 2.58 8.44 -4.06
N MET A 58 3.79 8.63 -3.52
CA MET A 58 4.88 7.65 -3.59
C MET A 58 4.54 6.36 -2.83
N ILE A 59 3.95 6.48 -1.63
CA ILE A 59 3.50 5.32 -0.83
C ILE A 59 2.47 4.48 -1.58
N LEU A 60 1.44 5.14 -2.11
CA LEU A 60 0.42 4.47 -2.90
C LEU A 60 1.00 3.80 -4.16
N ARG A 61 2.05 4.36 -4.76
CA ARG A 61 2.74 3.74 -5.90
C ARG A 61 3.58 2.54 -5.49
N ALA A 62 4.31 2.63 -4.38
CA ALA A 62 5.09 1.53 -3.82
C ALA A 62 4.19 0.33 -3.45
N ALA A 63 2.98 0.58 -2.94
CA ALA A 63 1.98 -0.44 -2.67
C ALA A 63 1.19 -0.90 -3.92
N SER A 64 1.49 -0.39 -5.13
CA SER A 64 0.69 -0.60 -6.35
C SER A 64 -0.80 -0.25 -6.19
N ALA A 65 -1.11 0.61 -5.24
CA ALA A 65 -2.45 1.01 -4.79
C ALA A 65 -2.94 2.32 -5.44
N HIS A 66 -2.06 3.12 -6.02
CA HIS A 66 -2.34 4.49 -6.47
C HIS A 66 -3.55 4.62 -7.41
N ARG A 67 -3.66 3.73 -8.41
CA ARG A 67 -4.78 3.75 -9.36
C ARG A 67 -6.10 3.35 -8.69
N SER A 68 -6.06 2.33 -7.83
CA SER A 68 -7.22 1.83 -7.11
C SER A 68 -7.72 2.84 -6.07
N TYR A 69 -6.81 3.46 -5.32
CA TYR A 69 -7.14 4.55 -4.40
C TYR A 69 -7.86 5.68 -5.12
N ARG A 70 -7.35 6.16 -6.26
CA ARG A 70 -7.96 7.26 -7.03
C ARG A 70 -9.31 6.91 -7.67
N HIS A 71 -9.61 5.62 -7.78
CA HIS A 71 -10.92 5.14 -8.23
C HIS A 71 -11.97 5.19 -7.11
N VAL A 72 -11.58 4.77 -5.90
CA VAL A 72 -12.43 4.77 -4.70
C VAL A 72 -12.59 6.19 -4.14
N TYR A 73 -11.49 6.92 -4.04
CA TYR A 73 -11.41 8.27 -3.53
C TYR A 73 -11.21 9.26 -4.67
N ARG A 74 -12.23 10.09 -4.93
CA ARG A 74 -12.20 11.14 -5.97
C ARG A 74 -11.61 12.47 -5.50
N ASP A 75 -11.35 12.58 -4.21
CA ASP A 75 -10.89 13.80 -3.55
C ASP A 75 -9.35 13.88 -3.49
N ARG A 76 -8.80 14.99 -3.00
CA ARG A 76 -7.34 15.12 -2.76
C ARG A 76 -6.84 14.02 -1.81
N TYR A 77 -5.55 13.67 -1.93
CA TYR A 77 -4.88 12.72 -1.03
C TYR A 77 -4.95 13.23 0.41
N LYS A 78 -5.60 12.44 1.26
CA LYS A 78 -5.78 12.71 2.69
C LYS A 78 -5.20 11.53 3.46
N ALA A 79 -4.45 11.83 4.52
CA ALA A 79 -3.79 10.81 5.34
C ALA A 79 -4.76 9.74 5.84
N TRP A 80 -5.91 10.17 6.39
CA TRP A 80 -6.95 9.27 6.88
C TRP A 80 -7.50 8.34 5.79
N ASN A 81 -7.87 8.86 4.60
CA ASN A 81 -8.37 8.04 3.49
C ASN A 81 -7.34 6.99 3.04
N ILE A 82 -6.06 7.34 3.07
CA ILE A 82 -4.98 6.44 2.62
C ILE A 82 -4.77 5.33 3.64
N ALA A 83 -4.81 5.64 4.93
CA ALA A 83 -4.78 4.64 5.99
C ALA A 83 -5.98 3.70 5.88
N ASP A 84 -7.19 4.24 5.73
CA ASP A 84 -8.43 3.47 5.52
C ASP A 84 -8.40 2.61 4.25
N PHE A 85 -7.74 3.08 3.18
CA PHE A 85 -7.63 2.29 1.95
C PHE A 85 -6.65 1.11 2.07
N LEU A 86 -5.62 1.24 2.91
CA LEU A 86 -4.51 0.29 2.99
C LEU A 86 -4.70 -0.78 4.07
N ILE A 87 -5.59 -0.55 5.04
CA ILE A 87 -5.84 -1.40 6.21
C ILE A 87 -7.30 -1.85 6.18
#